data_AF-A0A517P2R5-F1
#
_entry.id   AF-A0A517P2R5-F1
#
_cell.length_a   1.000
_cell.length_b   1.000
_cell.length_c   1.000
_cell.angle_alpha   90.00
_cell.angle_beta   90.00
_cell.angle_gamma   90.00
#
_symmetry.space_group_name_H-M   'P 1'
#
loop_
_entity.id
_entity.type
_entity.pdbx_description
1 polymer ?
#
loop_
_entity_poly.entity_id
_entity_poly.type
_entity_poly.pdbx_seq_one_letter_code
_entity_poly.pdbx_strand_id
1 'polypeptide(L)'
;MTIYRLIALLVVMVASPCLADEPQDDAIQHWGEVVDPDGDCAVTATGKELNIQFGIGMHSLDAESNGMNSPRVVQWIKGDFAIETTVHGDLPMPKLNFLQTWGYVSGGLVLIQNRRNYIRLERAGFTSGDGTWHYANFEQRIDAQRTRTGKFADFPVHSDKPVQLRLEVKGEDVRALVRHIGDDWHELGTAKMPGRVELYAGVSGVKTDFLKASVKFSDFDLTRNFVPVKAKSESDINLEQLRIFLRQPDANPDLKNVFRKVADLQSRGVKVGEMTEDQQLQLIDDAISLGTNKPAGLKGYLGPSIARKLAKNFQDAQLPEKAIRIYQKLADALETEQDASLKEPIDSLRKSAQEMLDELATKHVP
;
A
#
# COMPACT_ATOMS: atom_id res chain seq x y z
N MET A 1 40.20 -57.43 -35.79
CA MET A 1 40.56 -56.08 -35.33
C MET A 1 39.42 -55.57 -34.44
N THR A 2 39.42 -55.91 -33.16
CA THR A 2 38.41 -55.40 -32.21
C THR A 2 38.99 -55.50 -30.79
N ILE A 3 39.34 -54.35 -30.21
CA ILE A 3 39.91 -54.22 -28.85
C ILE A 3 38.79 -53.70 -27.95
N TYR A 4 38.40 -54.48 -26.95
CA TYR A 4 37.49 -54.05 -25.88
C TYR A 4 38.27 -53.22 -24.85
N ARG A 5 37.87 -51.97 -24.64
CA ARG A 5 38.38 -51.12 -23.55
C ARG A 5 37.45 -51.23 -22.34
N LEU A 6 37.95 -51.83 -21.25
CA LEU A 6 37.40 -51.68 -19.91
C LEU A 6 37.68 -50.25 -19.41
N ILE A 7 36.64 -49.52 -19.03
CA ILE A 7 36.76 -48.27 -18.26
C ILE A 7 36.34 -48.60 -16.83
N ALA A 8 37.28 -48.51 -15.90
CA ALA A 8 37.04 -48.65 -14.47
C ALA A 8 36.42 -47.36 -13.93
N LEU A 9 35.21 -47.47 -13.39
CA LEU A 9 34.48 -46.39 -12.73
C LEU A 9 35.02 -46.22 -11.30
N LEU A 10 35.81 -45.18 -11.07
CA LEU A 10 36.31 -44.80 -9.75
C LEU A 10 35.22 -43.98 -9.03
N VAL A 11 34.49 -44.61 -8.12
CA VAL A 11 33.51 -43.95 -7.24
C VAL A 11 34.27 -43.33 -6.07
N VAL A 12 34.51 -42.02 -6.13
CA VAL A 12 35.04 -41.24 -5.00
C VAL A 12 33.88 -40.89 -4.08
N MET A 13 33.78 -41.56 -2.92
CA MET A 13 32.89 -41.13 -1.84
C MET A 13 33.48 -39.87 -1.21
N VAL A 14 32.98 -38.71 -1.62
CA VAL A 14 33.24 -37.45 -0.92
C VAL A 14 32.38 -37.45 0.33
N ALA A 15 33.00 -37.66 1.50
CA ALA A 15 32.34 -37.46 2.78
C ALA A 15 32.02 -35.97 2.92
N SER A 16 30.75 -35.60 2.71
CA SER A 16 30.27 -34.26 3.01
C SER A 16 30.47 -33.98 4.50
N PRO A 17 31.17 -32.90 4.88
CA PRO A 17 31.21 -32.51 6.28
C PRO A 17 29.78 -32.26 6.74
N CYS A 18 29.35 -33.02 7.74
CA CYS A 18 28.14 -32.75 8.49
C CYS A 18 28.39 -31.43 9.22
N LEU A 19 27.94 -30.31 8.64
CA LEU A 19 27.88 -29.04 9.36
C LEU A 19 26.94 -29.29 10.53
N ALA A 20 27.48 -29.21 11.74
CA ALA A 20 26.67 -29.24 12.95
C ALA A 20 25.66 -28.09 12.86
N ASP A 21 24.37 -28.40 12.95
CA ASP A 21 23.30 -27.40 13.09
C ASP A 21 23.65 -26.52 14.29
N GLU A 22 24.10 -25.30 14.04
CA GLU A 22 24.13 -24.28 15.10
C GLU A 22 22.68 -24.12 15.58
N PRO A 23 22.45 -24.08 16.91
CA PRO A 23 21.11 -23.96 17.46
C PRO A 23 20.44 -22.72 16.87
N GLN A 24 19.47 -22.95 15.99
CA GLN A 24 18.66 -21.90 15.41
C GLN A 24 17.89 -21.26 16.56
N ASP A 25 18.08 -19.95 16.76
CA ASP A 25 17.47 -19.20 17.85
C ASP A 25 15.95 -19.39 17.83
N ASP A 26 15.38 -19.90 18.94
CA ASP A 26 13.95 -20.12 19.13
C ASP A 26 13.13 -18.87 18.78
N ALA A 27 13.73 -17.68 18.89
CA ALA A 27 13.12 -16.41 18.48
C ALA A 27 12.69 -16.38 17.00
N ILE A 28 13.45 -16.98 16.08
CA ILE A 28 13.10 -16.99 14.64
C ILE A 28 11.95 -17.95 14.36
N GLN A 29 11.80 -19.02 15.14
CA GLN A 29 10.80 -20.07 14.89
C GLN A 29 9.37 -19.53 14.85
N HIS A 30 9.07 -18.50 15.64
CA HIS A 30 7.76 -17.85 15.67
C HIS A 30 7.49 -16.93 14.45
N TRP A 31 8.52 -16.53 13.71
CA TRP A 31 8.39 -15.71 12.50
C TRP A 31 8.22 -16.56 11.25
N GLY A 32 8.94 -17.68 11.16
CA GLY A 32 8.84 -18.64 10.06
C GLY A 32 10.19 -18.99 9.43
N GLU A 33 10.14 -19.46 8.19
CA GLU A 33 11.31 -19.86 7.42
C GLU A 33 11.92 -18.65 6.70
N VAL A 34 13.24 -18.49 6.83
CA VAL A 34 14.01 -17.46 6.11
C VAL A 34 14.21 -17.91 4.66
N VAL A 35 13.82 -17.05 3.73
CA VAL A 35 14.09 -17.21 2.29
C VAL A 35 14.93 -16.03 1.84
N ASP A 36 16.18 -16.31 1.52
CA ASP A 36 17.16 -15.38 0.94
C ASP A 36 17.65 -15.95 -0.41
N PRO A 37 17.02 -15.57 -1.53
CA PRO A 37 17.36 -16.14 -2.83
C PRO A 37 18.79 -15.85 -3.33
N ASP A 38 19.37 -14.74 -2.91
CA ASP A 38 20.70 -14.31 -3.36
C ASP A 38 21.80 -14.69 -2.36
N GLY A 39 21.43 -14.98 -1.10
CA GLY A 39 22.35 -15.45 -0.05
C GLY A 39 23.26 -14.35 0.51
N ASP A 40 22.93 -13.08 0.29
CA ASP A 40 23.70 -11.92 0.72
C ASP A 40 22.96 -11.05 1.75
N CYS A 41 21.78 -11.49 2.19
CA CYS A 41 21.00 -10.86 3.26
C CYS A 41 21.27 -11.54 4.60
N ALA A 42 21.07 -10.79 5.69
CA ALA A 42 21.14 -11.32 7.04
C ALA A 42 19.79 -11.11 7.73
N VAL A 43 19.27 -12.18 8.35
CA VAL A 43 18.05 -12.12 9.17
C VAL A 43 18.42 -12.49 10.60
N THR A 44 18.11 -11.58 11.52
CA THR A 44 18.36 -11.79 12.96
C THR A 44 17.07 -11.53 13.71
N ALA A 45 16.71 -12.40 14.65
CA ALA A 45 15.63 -12.13 15.60
C ALA A 45 16.21 -11.99 17.01
N THR A 46 15.69 -11.03 17.77
CA THR A 46 16.05 -10.82 19.17
C THR A 46 14.78 -10.58 19.96
N GLY A 47 14.36 -11.56 20.76
CA GLY A 47 13.11 -11.49 21.50
C GLY A 47 11.89 -11.39 20.57
N LYS A 48 11.21 -10.24 20.57
CA LYS A 48 10.03 -9.97 19.73
C LYS A 48 10.34 -9.16 18.47
N GLU A 49 11.61 -8.88 18.21
CA GLU A 49 12.03 -8.10 17.06
C GLU A 49 12.69 -8.99 16.01
N LEU A 50 12.46 -8.67 14.74
CA LEU A 50 13.15 -9.27 13.60
C LEU A 50 13.72 -8.17 12.72
N ASN A 51 14.98 -8.34 12.31
CA ASN A 51 15.70 -7.40 11.47
C ASN A 51 16.15 -8.12 10.19
N ILE A 52 15.76 -7.57 9.04
CA ILE A 52 16.25 -7.99 7.73
C ILE A 52 17.27 -6.95 7.26
N GLN A 53 18.52 -7.35 7.13
CA GLN A 53 19.59 -6.54 6.57
C GLN A 53 19.84 -6.97 5.13
N PHE A 54 19.71 -6.04 4.19
CA PHE A 54 19.94 -6.31 2.79
C PHE A 54 21.43 -6.28 2.45
N GLY A 55 21.82 -7.14 1.52
CA GLY A 55 23.12 -7.09 0.87
C GLY A 55 23.27 -5.94 -0.13
N ILE A 56 24.32 -6.01 -0.95
CA ILE A 56 24.62 -5.02 -1.98
C ILE A 56 23.75 -5.31 -3.21
N GLY A 57 23.26 -4.27 -3.89
CA GLY A 57 22.43 -4.44 -5.09
C GLY A 57 20.93 -4.56 -4.82
N MET A 58 20.13 -4.61 -5.89
CA MET A 58 18.68 -4.50 -5.77
C MET A 58 18.06 -5.80 -5.26
N HIS A 59 17.09 -5.69 -4.36
CA HIS A 59 16.33 -6.81 -3.82
C HIS A 59 14.85 -6.54 -4.06
N SER A 60 14.25 -7.26 -5.00
CA SER A 60 12.94 -6.93 -5.53
C SER A 60 11.95 -8.07 -5.41
N LEU A 61 10.68 -7.69 -5.30
CA LEU A 61 9.52 -8.57 -5.46
C LEU A 61 8.65 -7.94 -6.54
N ASP A 62 9.07 -8.14 -7.79
CA ASP A 62 8.52 -7.59 -9.02
C ASP A 62 8.57 -8.65 -10.13
N ALA A 63 7.43 -9.29 -10.39
CA ALA A 63 7.37 -10.43 -11.32
C ALA A 63 7.58 -9.98 -12.77
N GLU A 64 7.17 -8.76 -13.09
CA GLU A 64 7.28 -8.11 -14.39
C GLU A 64 8.73 -7.98 -14.86
N SER A 65 9.64 -7.71 -13.94
CA SER A 65 11.09 -7.61 -14.21
C SER A 65 11.86 -8.89 -13.89
N ASN A 66 11.16 -9.97 -13.53
CA ASN A 66 11.73 -11.22 -13.01
C ASN A 66 12.58 -11.04 -11.73
N GLY A 67 12.38 -9.92 -11.03
CA GLY A 67 13.02 -9.61 -9.77
C GLY A 67 12.26 -10.26 -8.61
N MET A 68 12.66 -11.47 -8.20
CA MET A 68 12.01 -12.23 -7.12
C MET A 68 12.99 -12.60 -5.99
N ASN A 69 14.04 -11.80 -5.86
CA ASN A 69 15.17 -12.01 -4.96
C ASN A 69 15.04 -11.29 -3.60
N SER A 70 13.92 -10.61 -3.35
CA SER A 70 13.66 -9.97 -2.06
C SER A 70 13.66 -10.97 -0.89
N PRO A 71 14.40 -10.67 0.21
CA PRO A 71 14.45 -11.50 1.40
C PRO A 71 13.10 -11.47 2.12
N ARG A 72 12.76 -12.60 2.74
CA ARG A 72 11.48 -12.78 3.42
C ARG A 72 11.57 -13.84 4.51
N VAL A 73 10.71 -13.70 5.51
CA VAL A 73 10.50 -14.70 6.56
C VAL A 73 9.03 -15.05 6.56
N VAL A 74 8.71 -16.30 6.23
CA VAL A 74 7.33 -16.70 5.90
C VAL A 74 6.93 -18.02 6.58
N GLN A 75 5.64 -18.15 6.85
CA GLN A 75 5.01 -19.38 7.29
C GLN A 75 4.04 -19.87 6.24
N TRP A 76 3.98 -21.19 6.08
CA TRP A 76 2.94 -21.81 5.29
C TRP A 76 1.61 -21.79 6.05
N ILE A 77 0.53 -21.39 5.38
CA ILE A 77 -0.80 -21.32 5.96
C ILE A 77 -1.89 -21.63 4.93
N LYS A 78 -3.00 -22.20 5.41
CA LYS A 78 -4.24 -22.45 4.65
C LYS A 78 -5.45 -21.85 5.34
N GLY A 79 -6.45 -21.51 4.54
CA GLY A 79 -7.76 -21.06 5.01
C GLY A 79 -7.80 -19.56 5.28
N ASP A 80 -8.75 -19.16 6.12
CA ASP A 80 -8.92 -17.78 6.56
C ASP A 80 -8.00 -17.48 7.74
N PHE A 81 -7.44 -16.28 7.76
CA PHE A 81 -6.53 -15.82 8.82
C PHE A 81 -6.35 -14.30 8.77
N ALA A 82 -5.77 -13.75 9.82
CA ALA A 82 -5.15 -12.44 9.80
C ALA A 82 -3.67 -12.55 10.10
N ILE A 83 -2.90 -11.64 9.52
CA ILE A 83 -1.49 -11.46 9.81
C ILE A 83 -1.22 -9.99 10.09
N GLU A 84 -0.44 -9.72 11.14
CA GLU A 84 -0.15 -8.37 11.64
C GLU A 84 1.34 -8.24 11.99
N THR A 85 1.88 -7.04 11.81
CA THR A 85 3.23 -6.69 12.30
C THR A 85 3.34 -5.18 12.49
N THR A 86 4.27 -4.77 13.35
CA THR A 86 4.73 -3.38 13.46
C THR A 86 6.01 -3.22 12.64
N VAL A 87 6.04 -2.27 11.69
CA VAL A 87 7.25 -1.87 10.97
C VAL A 87 7.82 -0.61 11.61
N HIS A 88 9.10 -0.63 11.95
CA HIS A 88 9.74 0.48 12.66
C HIS A 88 9.92 1.72 11.78
N GLY A 89 10.05 2.88 12.43
CA GLY A 89 10.14 4.18 11.77
C GLY A 89 11.44 4.43 11.02
N ASP A 90 12.55 3.81 11.45
CA ASP A 90 13.93 4.03 10.99
C ASP A 90 14.27 3.44 9.60
N LEU A 91 13.25 3.30 8.74
CA LEU A 91 13.41 2.86 7.36
C LEU A 91 14.29 3.87 6.59
N PRO A 92 15.47 3.47 6.08
CA PRO A 92 16.36 4.39 5.39
C PRO A 92 15.71 4.87 4.08
N MET A 93 15.89 6.15 3.77
CA MET A 93 15.49 6.68 2.46
C MET A 93 16.47 6.20 1.39
N PRO A 94 15.95 5.75 0.23
CA PRO A 94 16.80 5.33 -0.88
C PRO A 94 17.64 6.51 -1.37
N LYS A 95 18.94 6.24 -1.56
CA LYS A 95 19.87 7.23 -2.10
C LYS A 95 19.94 7.11 -3.62
N LEU A 96 19.59 8.20 -4.31
CA LEU A 96 19.73 8.27 -5.76
C LEU A 96 21.19 8.44 -6.16
N ASN A 97 21.55 7.91 -7.32
CA ASN A 97 22.81 8.15 -8.00
C ASN A 97 22.54 8.69 -9.41
N PHE A 98 23.60 9.01 -10.17
CA PHE A 98 23.47 9.59 -11.51
C PHE A 98 22.77 8.68 -12.53
N LEU A 99 22.58 7.39 -12.23
CA LEU A 99 21.87 6.42 -13.08
C LEU A 99 20.41 6.18 -12.63
N GLN A 100 20.01 6.67 -11.45
CA GLN A 100 18.70 6.41 -10.85
C GLN A 100 17.92 7.71 -10.64
N THR A 101 16.81 7.87 -11.37
CA THR A 101 15.88 8.99 -11.20
C THR A 101 14.88 8.77 -10.07
N TRP A 102 14.82 7.54 -9.54
CA TRP A 102 13.98 7.14 -8.43
C TRP A 102 14.61 6.00 -7.63
N GLY A 103 14.17 5.84 -6.39
CA GLY A 103 14.61 4.79 -5.49
C GLY A 103 13.50 4.44 -4.51
N TYR A 104 13.51 3.20 -4.04
CA TYR A 104 12.48 2.63 -3.19
C TYR A 104 13.12 1.70 -2.15
N VAL A 105 12.75 1.86 -0.89
CA VAL A 105 13.06 0.91 0.20
C VAL A 105 11.76 0.67 0.95
N SER A 106 11.46 -0.58 1.27
CA SER A 106 10.25 -0.91 2.02
C SER A 106 10.42 -2.17 2.85
N GLY A 107 9.50 -2.35 3.79
CA GLY A 107 9.19 -3.66 4.33
C GLY A 107 7.84 -3.70 4.99
N GLY A 108 7.30 -4.90 5.10
CA GLY A 108 5.99 -5.15 5.70
C GLY A 108 5.54 -6.58 5.47
N LEU A 109 4.23 -6.75 5.35
CA LEU A 109 3.58 -8.03 5.20
C LEU A 109 3.57 -8.49 3.73
N VAL A 110 3.75 -9.79 3.53
CA VAL A 110 3.66 -10.43 2.22
C VAL A 110 2.77 -11.67 2.29
N LEU A 111 1.95 -11.87 1.25
CA LEU A 111 1.22 -13.11 0.98
C LEU A 111 1.63 -13.63 -0.39
N ILE A 112 2.29 -14.78 -0.46
CA ILE A 112 2.78 -15.39 -1.70
C ILE A 112 2.04 -16.69 -1.94
N GLN A 113 1.29 -16.75 -3.04
CA GLN A 113 0.75 -18.01 -3.56
C GLN A 113 1.78 -18.68 -4.47
N ASN A 114 2.42 -17.88 -5.33
CA ASN A 114 3.53 -18.29 -6.19
C ASN A 114 4.25 -17.05 -6.74
N ARG A 115 5.28 -17.24 -7.58
CA ARG A 115 6.08 -16.13 -8.14
C ARG A 115 5.27 -15.14 -8.99
N ARG A 116 4.07 -15.51 -9.44
CA ARG A 116 3.21 -14.69 -10.31
C ARG A 116 2.03 -14.07 -9.55
N ASN A 117 1.71 -14.58 -8.37
CA ASN A 117 0.51 -14.22 -7.62
C ASN A 117 0.89 -13.94 -6.16
N TYR A 118 0.92 -12.66 -5.81
CA TYR A 118 1.22 -12.22 -4.46
C TYR A 118 0.67 -10.84 -4.14
N ILE A 119 0.55 -10.58 -2.85
CA ILE A 119 0.11 -9.31 -2.27
C ILE A 119 1.19 -8.82 -1.31
N ARG A 120 1.40 -7.50 -1.30
CA ARG A 120 2.32 -6.82 -0.39
C ARG A 120 1.59 -5.68 0.30
N LEU A 121 1.78 -5.55 1.61
CA LEU A 121 1.39 -4.37 2.37
C LEU A 121 2.60 -3.91 3.16
N GLU A 122 3.17 -2.77 2.78
CA GLU A 122 4.49 -2.35 3.25
C GLU A 122 4.49 -0.91 3.77
N ARG A 123 5.34 -0.63 4.75
CA ARG A 123 5.86 0.73 4.96
C ARG A 123 6.90 0.98 3.89
N ALA A 124 6.75 2.05 3.12
CA ALA A 124 7.65 2.38 2.03
C ALA A 124 8.27 3.78 2.22
N GLY A 125 9.55 3.88 1.88
CA GLY A 125 10.27 5.12 1.59
C GLY A 125 10.55 5.19 0.10
N PHE A 126 10.16 6.30 -0.53
CA PHE A 126 10.37 6.54 -1.96
C PHE A 126 11.07 7.87 -2.17
N THR A 127 12.10 7.90 -3.01
CA THR A 127 12.83 9.11 -3.40
C THR A 127 12.77 9.25 -4.91
N SER A 128 12.52 10.46 -5.42
CA SER A 128 12.66 10.80 -6.83
C SER A 128 13.19 12.24 -6.98
N GLY A 129 13.34 12.72 -8.21
CA GLY A 129 13.65 14.13 -8.48
C GLY A 129 12.63 15.11 -7.89
N ASP A 130 11.39 14.66 -7.66
CA ASP A 130 10.29 15.51 -7.17
C ASP A 130 10.19 15.55 -5.63
N GLY A 131 11.00 14.75 -4.92
CA GLY A 131 11.04 14.72 -3.46
C GLY A 131 11.19 13.33 -2.83
N THR A 132 10.78 13.26 -1.57
CA THR A 132 10.83 12.07 -0.71
C THR A 132 9.46 11.84 -0.08
N TRP A 133 9.04 10.58 0.03
CA TRP A 133 7.74 10.21 0.60
C TRP A 133 7.85 8.98 1.47
N HIS A 134 7.10 8.98 2.56
CA HIS A 134 6.83 7.79 3.35
C HIS A 134 5.33 7.50 3.31
N TYR A 135 4.95 6.26 2.98
CA TYR A 135 3.55 5.87 2.86
C TYR A 135 3.36 4.37 3.09
N ALA A 136 2.12 3.94 3.27
CA ALA A 136 1.75 2.53 3.20
C ALA A 136 1.52 2.13 1.74
N ASN A 137 2.28 1.16 1.25
CA ASN A 137 2.16 0.63 -0.10
C ASN A 137 1.40 -0.69 -0.07
N PHE A 138 0.19 -0.72 -0.65
CA PHE A 138 -0.58 -1.95 -0.82
C PHE A 138 -0.57 -2.34 -2.30
N GLU A 139 0.08 -3.45 -2.64
CA GLU A 139 0.21 -3.90 -4.02
C GLU A 139 -0.31 -5.31 -4.21
N GLN A 140 -0.74 -5.57 -5.43
CA GLN A 140 -1.15 -6.88 -5.87
C GLN A 140 -0.57 -7.18 -7.24
N ARG A 141 -0.07 -8.41 -7.40
CA ARG A 141 0.17 -9.01 -8.70
C ARG A 141 -0.63 -10.29 -8.87
N ILE A 142 -1.27 -10.42 -10.01
CA ILE A 142 -1.97 -11.62 -10.49
C ILE A 142 -1.41 -11.96 -11.86
N ASP A 143 -1.07 -13.22 -12.09
CA ASP A 143 -0.45 -13.71 -13.32
C ASP A 143 0.78 -12.92 -13.78
N ALA A 144 1.58 -12.45 -12.81
CA ALA A 144 2.77 -11.61 -13.00
C ALA A 144 2.46 -10.22 -13.59
N GLN A 145 1.23 -9.74 -13.43
CA GLN A 145 0.82 -8.39 -13.78
C GLN A 145 0.39 -7.64 -12.54
N ARG A 146 0.78 -6.36 -12.43
CA ARG A 146 0.33 -5.49 -11.35
C ARG A 146 -1.15 -5.15 -11.52
N THR A 147 -1.99 -5.70 -10.65
CA THR A 147 -3.44 -5.45 -10.66
C THR A 147 -3.88 -4.45 -9.60
N ARG A 148 -3.02 -4.18 -8.60
CA ARG A 148 -3.15 -3.06 -7.66
C ARG A 148 -1.79 -2.42 -7.42
N THR A 149 -1.75 -1.10 -7.44
CA THR A 149 -0.57 -0.30 -7.09
C THR A 149 -0.91 0.57 -5.89
N GLY A 150 -0.05 0.60 -4.87
CA GLY A 150 -0.24 1.54 -3.77
C GLY A 150 0.11 2.95 -4.20
N LYS A 151 -0.64 3.92 -3.67
CA LYS A 151 -0.46 5.35 -3.97
C LYS A 151 0.07 6.05 -2.74
N PHE A 152 0.87 7.11 -2.92
CA PHE A 152 1.36 7.93 -1.79
C PHE A 152 0.22 8.50 -0.93
N ALA A 153 -0.94 8.69 -1.55
CA ALA A 153 -2.11 9.22 -0.89
C ALA A 153 -2.98 8.12 -0.23
N ASP A 154 -2.73 6.83 -0.49
CA ASP A 154 -3.49 5.74 0.16
C ASP A 154 -3.38 5.87 1.69
N PHE A 155 -2.16 6.03 2.22
CA PHE A 155 -1.93 6.38 3.62
C PHE A 155 -0.51 6.95 3.85
N PRO A 156 -0.36 8.27 4.03
CA PRO A 156 0.92 8.86 4.39
C PRO A 156 1.37 8.38 5.77
N VAL A 157 2.66 8.05 5.91
CA VAL A 157 3.21 7.66 7.21
C VAL A 157 4.27 8.64 7.70
N HIS A 158 4.39 8.75 9.02
CA HIS A 158 5.47 9.49 9.66
C HIS A 158 6.82 8.84 9.33
N SER A 159 7.82 9.65 9.02
CA SER A 159 9.17 9.19 8.69
C SER A 159 9.91 8.55 9.86
N ASP A 160 9.55 8.88 11.09
CA ASP A 160 10.28 8.50 12.31
C ASP A 160 9.46 7.62 13.28
N LYS A 161 8.17 7.41 13.01
CA LYS A 161 7.30 6.60 13.87
C LYS A 161 7.03 5.21 13.28
N PRO A 162 6.88 4.19 14.14
CA PRO A 162 6.44 2.88 13.72
C PRO A 162 5.01 2.92 13.17
N VAL A 163 4.70 1.99 12.28
CA VAL A 163 3.37 1.79 11.69
C VAL A 163 2.96 0.33 11.85
N GLN A 164 1.69 0.09 12.17
CA GLN A 164 1.12 -1.25 12.21
C GLN A 164 0.42 -1.57 10.90
N LEU A 165 0.69 -2.76 10.38
CA LEU A 165 0.16 -3.29 9.14
C LEU A 165 -0.61 -4.56 9.45
N ARG A 166 -1.74 -4.75 8.80
CA ARG A 166 -2.57 -5.95 8.96
C ARG A 166 -3.20 -6.36 7.64
N LEU A 167 -3.15 -7.66 7.34
CA LEU A 167 -3.88 -8.27 6.24
C LEU A 167 -4.90 -9.25 6.82
N GLU A 168 -6.15 -9.11 6.40
CA GLU A 168 -7.27 -9.98 6.77
C GLU A 168 -7.71 -10.79 5.56
N VAL A 169 -7.57 -12.11 5.65
CA VAL A 169 -7.67 -13.04 4.54
C VAL A 169 -8.92 -13.89 4.73
N LYS A 170 -9.93 -13.72 3.85
CA LYS A 170 -11.23 -14.42 3.91
C LYS A 170 -11.74 -14.89 2.54
N GLY A 171 -11.91 -16.19 2.33
CA GLY A 171 -12.29 -16.75 1.02
C GLY A 171 -11.27 -16.51 -0.10
N GLU A 172 -11.45 -15.49 -0.93
CA GLU A 172 -10.44 -14.99 -1.89
C GLU A 172 -10.08 -13.53 -1.60
N ASP A 173 -10.79 -12.90 -0.68
CA ASP A 173 -10.60 -11.52 -0.31
C ASP A 173 -9.41 -11.37 0.63
N VAL A 174 -8.66 -10.30 0.40
CA VAL A 174 -7.53 -9.86 1.22
C VAL A 174 -7.73 -8.37 1.49
N ARG A 175 -8.20 -8.07 2.69
CA ARG A 175 -8.42 -6.71 3.17
C ARG A 175 -7.15 -6.19 3.82
N ALA A 176 -6.68 -5.02 3.39
CA ALA A 176 -5.46 -4.40 3.90
C ALA A 176 -5.77 -3.26 4.85
N LEU A 177 -5.09 -3.25 5.99
CA LEU A 177 -5.28 -2.25 7.03
C LEU A 177 -3.96 -1.70 7.53
N VAL A 178 -3.96 -0.42 7.87
CA VAL A 178 -2.80 0.29 8.39
C VAL A 178 -3.22 1.25 9.49
N ARG A 179 -2.33 1.48 10.47
CA ARG A 179 -2.47 2.56 11.45
C ARG A 179 -1.13 3.03 11.97
N HIS A 180 -1.09 4.28 12.44
CA HIS A 180 -0.06 4.67 13.40
C HIS A 180 -0.35 4.04 14.76
N ILE A 181 0.68 3.80 15.55
CA ILE A 181 0.52 3.25 16.90
C ILE A 181 -0.38 4.17 17.72
N GLY A 182 -1.49 3.62 18.24
CA GLY A 182 -2.48 4.34 19.04
C GLY A 182 -3.66 4.91 18.25
N ASP A 183 -3.61 4.92 16.91
CA ASP A 183 -4.71 5.38 16.06
C ASP A 183 -5.73 4.27 15.78
N ASP A 184 -6.89 4.66 15.23
CA ASP A 184 -7.84 3.73 14.63
C ASP A 184 -7.26 3.08 13.36
N TRP A 185 -7.66 1.84 13.08
CA TRP A 185 -7.35 1.19 11.80
C TRP A 185 -7.94 1.96 10.62
N HIS A 186 -7.14 2.08 9.56
CA HIS A 186 -7.55 2.58 8.27
C HIS A 186 -7.48 1.44 7.24
N GLU A 187 -8.55 1.24 6.50
CA GLU A 187 -8.60 0.25 5.43
C GLU A 187 -8.06 0.85 4.14
N LEU A 188 -7.16 0.12 3.46
CA LEU A 188 -6.58 0.42 2.14
C LEU A 188 -7.29 -0.36 1.01
N GLY A 189 -8.51 -0.80 1.29
CA GLY A 189 -9.33 -1.58 0.38
C GLY A 189 -9.08 -3.08 0.46
N THR A 190 -9.68 -3.78 -0.50
CA THR A 190 -9.68 -5.24 -0.58
C THR A 190 -9.17 -5.68 -1.95
N ALA A 191 -8.23 -6.63 -1.96
CA ALA A 191 -7.71 -7.28 -3.15
C ALA A 191 -8.22 -8.73 -3.25
N LYS A 192 -8.21 -9.30 -4.45
CA LYS A 192 -8.69 -10.67 -4.73
C LYS A 192 -7.54 -11.60 -5.08
N MET A 193 -7.34 -12.69 -4.34
CA MET A 193 -6.34 -13.71 -4.66
C MET A 193 -7.04 -14.99 -5.16
N PRO A 194 -7.24 -15.15 -6.49
CA PRO A 194 -8.10 -16.20 -7.04
C PRO A 194 -7.49 -17.59 -6.88
N GLY A 195 -8.35 -18.59 -6.64
CA GLY A 195 -7.94 -20.00 -6.61
C GLY A 195 -6.91 -20.31 -5.52
N ARG A 196 -6.92 -19.55 -4.42
CA ARG A 196 -5.97 -19.77 -3.33
C ARG A 196 -6.28 -21.10 -2.63
N VAL A 197 -5.26 -21.94 -2.51
CA VAL A 197 -5.32 -23.19 -1.74
C VAL A 197 -4.39 -23.11 -0.53
N GLU A 198 -3.21 -22.50 -0.73
CA GLU A 198 -2.13 -22.38 0.24
C GLU A 198 -1.38 -21.07 -0.01
N LEU A 199 -0.90 -20.44 1.06
CA LEU A 199 -0.12 -19.21 1.00
C LEU A 199 1.13 -19.34 1.88
N TYR A 200 2.20 -18.68 1.47
CA TYR A 200 3.29 -18.28 2.34
C TYR A 200 2.97 -16.87 2.84
N ALA A 201 2.77 -16.73 4.15
CA ALA A 201 2.41 -15.47 4.79
C ALA A 201 3.50 -15.07 5.78
N GLY A 202 3.94 -13.82 5.76
CA GLY A 202 5.02 -13.38 6.63
C GLY A 202 5.45 -11.94 6.38
N VAL A 203 6.71 -11.66 6.65
CA VAL A 203 7.33 -10.35 6.41
C VAL A 203 8.37 -10.41 5.30
N SER A 204 8.56 -9.29 4.61
CA SER A 204 9.54 -9.13 3.54
C SER A 204 10.01 -7.70 3.45
N GLY A 205 11.14 -7.48 2.79
CA GLY A 205 11.65 -6.15 2.47
C GLY A 205 12.08 -6.03 1.01
N VAL A 206 11.94 -4.86 0.43
CA VAL A 206 12.38 -4.54 -0.93
C VAL A 206 13.30 -3.34 -0.91
N LYS A 207 14.34 -3.33 -1.75
CA LYS A 207 15.12 -2.14 -2.05
C LYS A 207 15.54 -2.08 -3.50
N THR A 208 15.57 -0.87 -4.06
CA THR A 208 16.04 -0.63 -5.43
C THR A 208 17.34 0.19 -5.49
N ASP A 209 17.88 0.63 -4.35
CA ASP A 209 19.23 1.19 -4.34
C ASP A 209 20.29 0.08 -4.19
N PHE A 210 21.55 0.45 -4.47
CA PHE A 210 22.68 -0.47 -4.43
C PHE A 210 23.35 -0.55 -3.05
N LEU A 211 22.88 0.21 -2.07
CA LEU A 211 23.51 0.32 -0.75
C LEU A 211 22.88 -0.67 0.23
N LYS A 212 23.60 -0.97 1.31
CA LYS A 212 23.01 -1.74 2.41
C LYS A 212 21.88 -0.93 3.05
N ALA A 213 20.81 -1.63 3.41
CA ALA A 213 19.69 -1.10 4.15
C ALA A 213 19.23 -2.14 5.16
N SER A 214 18.35 -1.75 6.08
CA SER A 214 17.72 -2.69 7.01
C SER A 214 16.28 -2.31 7.27
N VAL A 215 15.43 -3.32 7.52
CA VAL A 215 14.06 -3.13 8.01
C VAL A 215 13.87 -3.93 9.27
N LYS A 216 13.28 -3.29 10.28
CA LYS A 216 12.95 -3.91 11.55
C LYS A 216 11.45 -4.07 11.71
N PHE A 217 11.09 -5.20 12.27
CA PHE A 217 9.73 -5.65 12.54
C PHE A 217 9.59 -6.00 14.02
N SER A 218 8.41 -5.80 14.57
CA SER A 218 8.02 -6.33 15.87
C SER A 218 6.57 -6.77 15.88
N ASP A 219 6.13 -7.38 16.99
CA ASP A 219 4.73 -7.70 17.24
C ASP A 219 4.07 -8.53 16.12
N PHE A 220 4.83 -9.49 15.58
CA PHE A 220 4.30 -10.41 14.58
C PHE A 220 3.21 -11.28 15.19
N ASP A 221 2.04 -11.29 14.54
CA ASP A 221 0.93 -12.16 14.90
C ASP A 221 0.31 -12.77 13.64
N LEU A 222 -0.02 -14.06 13.73
CA LEU A 222 -0.66 -14.84 12.66
C LEU A 222 -1.80 -15.67 13.28
N THR A 223 -3.04 -15.22 13.08
CA THR A 223 -4.22 -15.74 13.76
C THR A 223 -5.25 -16.30 12.77
N ARG A 224 -5.61 -17.60 12.87
CA ARG A 224 -6.61 -18.25 11.99
C ARG A 224 -8.05 -17.84 12.29
N ASN A 225 -8.42 -17.78 13.57
CA ASN A 225 -9.78 -17.42 14.00
C ASN A 225 -9.89 -15.93 14.29
N PHE A 226 -9.51 -15.10 13.31
CA PHE A 226 -9.49 -13.66 13.53
C PHE A 226 -10.91 -13.07 13.49
N VAL A 227 -11.10 -12.03 14.29
CA VAL A 227 -12.26 -11.15 14.18
C VAL A 227 -11.84 -9.95 13.34
N PRO A 228 -12.57 -9.61 12.24
CA PRO A 228 -12.25 -8.43 11.46
C PRO A 228 -12.22 -7.18 12.32
N VAL A 229 -11.15 -6.38 12.21
CA VAL A 229 -11.05 -5.15 12.96
C VAL A 229 -11.95 -4.07 12.33
N LYS A 230 -12.58 -3.25 13.18
CA LYS A 230 -13.27 -2.05 12.71
C LYS A 230 -12.25 -1.07 12.17
N ALA A 231 -12.48 -0.56 10.96
CA ALA A 231 -11.60 0.39 10.31
C ALA A 231 -12.39 1.54 9.68
N LYS A 232 -11.73 2.69 9.53
CA LYS A 232 -12.21 3.81 8.70
C LYS A 232 -11.95 3.46 7.24
N SER A 233 -12.92 3.67 6.35
CA SER A 233 -12.77 3.37 4.91
C SER A 233 -11.83 4.34 4.20
N GLU A 234 -11.21 3.88 3.10
CA GLU A 234 -10.32 4.64 2.18
C GLU A 234 -10.85 5.99 1.70
N SER A 235 -12.16 6.23 1.80
CA SER A 235 -12.82 7.38 1.20
C SER A 235 -12.66 8.69 1.96
N ASP A 236 -12.27 8.64 3.24
CA ASP A 236 -12.08 9.83 4.05
C ASP A 236 -10.60 10.21 4.10
N ILE A 237 -10.20 11.18 3.26
CA ILE A 237 -8.93 11.89 3.46
C ILE A 237 -8.87 12.36 4.92
N ASN A 238 -7.95 11.82 5.70
CA ASN A 238 -7.74 12.23 7.07
C ASN A 238 -6.95 13.56 7.10
N LEU A 239 -7.62 14.65 7.46
CA LEU A 239 -7.00 15.98 7.56
C LEU A 239 -5.82 16.01 8.52
N GLU A 240 -5.83 15.23 9.59
CA GLU A 240 -4.70 15.20 10.51
C GLU A 240 -3.47 14.58 9.86
N GLN A 241 -3.64 13.56 9.02
CA GLN A 241 -2.53 12.99 8.26
C GLN A 241 -2.00 13.97 7.21
N LEU A 242 -2.89 14.72 6.56
CA LEU A 242 -2.47 15.83 5.69
C LEU A 242 -1.73 16.93 6.47
N ARG A 243 -2.20 17.29 7.67
CA ARG A 243 -1.53 18.28 8.54
C ARG A 243 -0.16 17.80 9.01
N ILE A 244 -0.02 16.52 9.29
CA ILE A 244 1.26 15.88 9.60
C ILE A 244 2.22 16.04 8.42
N PHE A 245 1.79 15.67 7.21
CA PHE A 245 2.59 15.84 6.00
C PHE A 245 2.99 17.32 5.80
N LEU A 246 2.05 18.24 6.00
CA LEU A 246 2.28 19.68 5.88
C LEU A 246 3.35 20.23 6.85
N ARG A 247 3.54 19.59 7.99
CA ARG A 247 4.51 19.99 9.02
C ARG A 247 5.93 19.47 8.75
N GLN A 248 6.11 18.59 7.76
CA GLN A 248 7.45 18.12 7.41
C GLN A 248 8.27 19.26 6.79
N PRO A 249 9.50 19.52 7.29
CA PRO A 249 10.32 20.65 6.86
C PRO A 249 10.68 20.59 5.37
N ASP A 250 10.84 19.38 4.84
CA ASP A 250 11.23 19.02 3.49
C ASP A 250 10.05 18.83 2.51
N ALA A 251 8.79 18.91 2.98
CA ALA A 251 7.66 18.72 2.09
C ALA A 251 7.57 19.82 1.01
N ASN A 252 7.32 19.38 -0.23
CA ASN A 252 7.24 20.19 -1.45
C ASN A 252 6.28 21.40 -1.27
N PRO A 253 6.71 22.66 -1.57
CA PRO A 253 5.88 23.86 -1.36
C PRO A 253 4.55 23.88 -2.10
N ASP A 254 4.48 23.35 -3.32
CA ASP A 254 3.25 23.30 -4.11
C ASP A 254 2.26 22.32 -3.49
N LEU A 255 2.74 21.15 -3.08
CA LEU A 255 1.97 20.17 -2.31
C LEU A 255 1.47 20.77 -0.99
N LYS A 256 2.30 21.59 -0.31
CA LYS A 256 1.86 22.33 0.88
C LYS A 256 0.70 23.27 0.58
N ASN A 257 0.76 24.01 -0.52
CA ASN A 257 -0.32 24.91 -0.92
C ASN A 257 -1.60 24.15 -1.25
N VAL A 258 -1.49 23.02 -1.98
CA VAL A 258 -2.62 22.14 -2.30
C VAL A 258 -3.32 21.68 -1.02
N PHE A 259 -2.58 21.13 -0.06
CA PHE A 259 -3.20 20.60 1.16
C PHE A 259 -3.79 21.68 2.06
N ARG A 260 -3.24 22.90 2.07
CA ARG A 260 -3.90 24.03 2.74
C ARG A 260 -5.26 24.32 2.12
N LYS A 261 -5.37 24.33 0.80
CA LYS A 261 -6.65 24.52 0.09
C LYS A 261 -7.63 23.38 0.37
N VAL A 262 -7.15 22.13 0.44
CA VAL A 262 -7.99 20.98 0.82
C VAL A 262 -8.53 21.15 2.24
N ALA A 263 -7.68 21.56 3.18
CA ALA A 263 -8.08 21.79 4.57
C ALA A 263 -9.11 22.93 4.70
N ASP A 264 -8.92 24.04 3.98
CA ASP A 264 -9.91 25.13 3.91
C ASP A 264 -11.26 24.65 3.36
N LEU A 265 -11.22 23.94 2.23
CA LEU A 265 -12.40 23.43 1.56
C LEU A 265 -13.20 22.47 2.45
N GLN A 266 -12.53 21.56 3.15
CA GLN A 266 -13.20 20.64 4.07
C GLN A 266 -13.76 21.35 5.31
N SER A 267 -13.05 22.35 5.84
CA SER A 267 -13.54 23.18 6.96
C SER A 267 -14.84 23.90 6.59
N ARG A 268 -14.90 24.48 5.37
CA ARG A 268 -16.11 25.06 4.79
C ARG A 268 -17.20 23.99 4.58
N GLY A 269 -16.81 22.82 4.07
CA GLY A 269 -17.69 21.69 3.81
C GLY A 269 -18.51 21.22 5.01
N VAL A 270 -17.99 21.31 6.24
CA VAL A 270 -18.75 20.92 7.45
C VAL A 270 -19.94 21.84 7.71
N LYS A 271 -19.94 23.06 7.17
CA LYS A 271 -20.97 24.08 7.40
C LYS A 271 -21.93 24.26 6.23
N VAL A 272 -22.02 23.30 5.30
CA VAL A 272 -22.83 23.44 4.07
C VAL A 272 -24.32 23.69 4.33
N GLY A 273 -24.87 23.19 5.43
CA GLY A 273 -26.26 23.46 5.83
C GLY A 273 -26.52 24.90 6.32
N GLU A 274 -25.47 25.65 6.65
CA GLU A 274 -25.54 27.05 7.07
C GLU A 274 -25.26 28.02 5.90
N MET A 275 -24.85 27.50 4.75
CA MET A 275 -24.44 28.30 3.59
C MET A 275 -25.63 28.70 2.73
N THR A 276 -25.54 29.88 2.10
CA THR A 276 -26.44 30.25 1.00
C THR A 276 -26.20 29.36 -0.21
N GLU A 277 -27.16 29.29 -1.14
CA GLU A 277 -27.01 28.50 -2.36
C GLU A 277 -25.77 28.92 -3.17
N ASP A 278 -25.50 30.23 -3.31
CA ASP A 278 -24.31 30.73 -4.01
C ASP A 278 -23.01 30.27 -3.34
N GLN A 279 -22.96 30.26 -2.00
CA GLN A 279 -21.80 29.79 -1.25
C GLN A 279 -21.58 28.27 -1.44
N GLN A 280 -22.66 27.49 -1.48
CA GLN A 280 -22.59 26.05 -1.76
C GLN A 280 -22.08 25.79 -3.18
N LEU A 281 -22.56 26.54 -4.18
CA LEU A 281 -22.11 26.43 -5.57
C LEU A 281 -20.63 26.82 -5.72
N GLN A 282 -20.21 27.92 -5.08
CA GLN A 282 -18.81 28.32 -5.07
C GLN A 282 -17.92 27.26 -4.41
N LEU A 283 -18.38 26.62 -3.33
CA LEU A 283 -17.64 25.54 -2.68
C LEU A 283 -17.46 24.32 -3.60
N ILE A 284 -18.49 23.98 -4.38
CA ILE A 284 -18.41 22.93 -5.41
C ILE A 284 -17.39 23.31 -6.49
N ASP A 285 -17.42 24.55 -6.98
CA ASP A 285 -16.50 25.02 -8.03
C ASP A 285 -15.04 25.09 -7.53
N ASP A 286 -14.83 25.49 -6.28
CA ASP A 286 -13.53 25.42 -5.61
C ASP A 286 -13.03 23.97 -5.51
N ALA A 287 -13.93 23.02 -5.22
CA ALA A 287 -13.61 21.59 -5.13
C ALA A 287 -13.18 21.02 -6.47
N ILE A 288 -13.90 21.37 -7.54
CA ILE A 288 -13.57 20.93 -8.91
C ILE A 288 -12.24 21.52 -9.32
N SER A 289 -12.06 22.83 -9.15
CA SER A 289 -10.80 23.52 -9.46
C SER A 289 -9.62 22.91 -8.71
N LEU A 290 -9.82 22.55 -7.44
CA LEU A 290 -8.79 21.90 -6.64
C LEU A 290 -8.54 20.44 -7.06
N GLY A 291 -9.57 19.72 -7.51
CA GLY A 291 -9.46 18.35 -8.00
C GLY A 291 -8.76 18.23 -9.36
N THR A 292 -8.89 19.23 -10.23
CA THR A 292 -8.37 19.20 -11.62
C THR A 292 -7.06 19.94 -11.81
N ASN A 293 -6.82 21.07 -11.12
CA ASN A 293 -5.63 21.90 -11.32
C ASN A 293 -4.41 21.42 -10.52
N LYS A 294 -3.97 20.18 -10.75
CA LYS A 294 -2.90 19.52 -9.97
C LYS A 294 -1.87 18.81 -10.86
N PRO A 295 -0.68 18.50 -10.34
CA PRO A 295 0.24 17.58 -11.01
C PRO A 295 -0.51 16.28 -11.37
N ALA A 296 -0.25 15.74 -12.57
CA ALA A 296 -1.03 14.63 -13.14
C ALA A 296 -1.23 13.46 -12.16
N GLY A 297 -0.21 13.11 -11.37
CA GLY A 297 -0.26 12.01 -10.40
C GLY A 297 -1.23 12.19 -9.21
N LEU A 298 -1.73 13.40 -8.94
CA LEU A 298 -2.68 13.65 -7.85
C LEU A 298 -4.13 13.73 -8.31
N LYS A 299 -4.40 14.02 -9.59
CA LYS A 299 -5.76 14.29 -10.10
C LYS A 299 -6.70 13.09 -9.87
N GLY A 300 -6.23 11.90 -10.24
CA GLY A 300 -7.02 10.65 -10.14
C GLY A 300 -7.33 10.18 -8.72
N TYR A 301 -6.77 10.83 -7.69
CA TYR A 301 -7.03 10.49 -6.28
C TYR A 301 -7.66 11.67 -5.53
N LEU A 302 -7.04 12.84 -5.61
CA LEU A 302 -7.40 13.98 -4.79
C LEU A 302 -8.79 14.50 -5.13
N GLY A 303 -9.11 14.64 -6.42
CA GLY A 303 -10.43 15.06 -6.88
C GLY A 303 -11.53 14.16 -6.32
N PRO A 304 -11.53 12.84 -6.63
CA PRO A 304 -12.56 11.94 -6.16
C PRO A 304 -12.73 11.90 -4.64
N SER A 305 -11.64 12.01 -3.90
CA SER A 305 -11.70 12.03 -2.43
C SER A 305 -12.26 13.34 -1.88
N ILE A 306 -11.94 14.50 -2.48
CA ILE A 306 -12.60 15.77 -2.16
C ILE A 306 -14.11 15.67 -2.44
N ALA A 307 -14.49 15.17 -3.63
CA ALA A 307 -15.88 15.05 -4.03
C ALA A 307 -16.68 14.16 -3.09
N ARG A 308 -16.16 12.97 -2.74
CA ARG A 308 -16.81 12.06 -1.78
C ARG A 308 -17.03 12.71 -0.42
N LYS A 309 -16.00 13.39 0.11
CA LYS A 309 -16.10 14.04 1.42
C LYS A 309 -17.17 15.14 1.42
N LEU A 310 -17.14 15.99 0.40
CA LEU A 310 -18.05 17.12 0.31
C LEU A 310 -19.48 16.66 -0.04
N ALA A 311 -19.65 15.65 -0.89
CA ALA A 311 -20.93 15.00 -1.16
C ALA A 311 -21.55 14.44 0.13
N LYS A 312 -20.76 13.76 0.97
CA LYS A 312 -21.22 13.28 2.27
C LYS A 312 -21.73 14.43 3.16
N ASN A 313 -20.98 15.54 3.24
CA ASN A 313 -21.43 16.69 4.04
C ASN A 313 -22.74 17.28 3.51
N PHE A 314 -22.93 17.34 2.18
CA PHE A 314 -24.19 17.77 1.58
C PHE A 314 -25.34 16.79 1.89
N GLN A 315 -25.11 15.47 1.82
CA GLN A 315 -26.10 14.47 2.21
C GLN A 315 -26.49 14.58 3.69
N ASP A 316 -25.51 14.72 4.59
CA ASP A 316 -25.73 14.88 6.03
C ASP A 316 -26.53 16.16 6.32
N ALA A 317 -26.39 17.20 5.48
CA ALA A 317 -27.17 18.45 5.53
C ALA A 317 -28.51 18.38 4.76
N GLN A 318 -28.94 17.20 4.30
CA GLN A 318 -30.18 16.99 3.53
C GLN A 318 -30.22 17.74 2.19
N LEU A 319 -29.07 17.87 1.52
CA LEU A 319 -28.90 18.50 0.20
C LEU A 319 -28.36 17.50 -0.85
N PRO A 320 -29.05 16.37 -1.09
CA PRO A 320 -28.55 15.29 -1.94
C PRO A 320 -28.33 15.71 -3.41
N GLU A 321 -29.07 16.70 -3.91
CA GLU A 321 -28.87 17.26 -5.27
C GLU A 321 -27.52 17.96 -5.42
N LYS A 322 -27.01 18.59 -4.35
CA LYS A 322 -25.67 19.20 -4.35
C LYS A 322 -24.59 18.10 -4.31
N ALA A 323 -24.84 17.01 -3.60
CA ALA A 323 -23.96 15.84 -3.56
C ALA A 323 -23.84 15.16 -4.95
N ILE A 324 -24.95 15.00 -5.67
CA ILE A 324 -24.95 14.49 -7.04
C ILE A 324 -24.19 15.44 -7.97
N ARG A 325 -24.45 16.75 -7.85
CA ARG A 325 -23.84 17.78 -8.70
C ARG A 325 -22.32 17.82 -8.60
N ILE A 326 -21.74 17.65 -7.42
CA ILE A 326 -20.28 17.63 -7.28
C ILE A 326 -19.65 16.43 -7.97
N TYR A 327 -20.26 15.24 -7.89
CA TYR A 327 -19.76 14.07 -8.60
C TYR A 327 -19.80 14.24 -10.12
N GLN A 328 -20.94 14.71 -10.64
CA GLN A 328 -21.11 14.94 -12.08
C GLN A 328 -20.11 15.98 -12.59
N LYS A 329 -20.07 17.17 -11.98
CA LYS A 329 -19.17 18.24 -12.43
C LYS A 329 -17.70 17.85 -12.34
N LEU A 330 -17.28 17.12 -11.31
CA LEU A 330 -15.89 16.66 -11.22
C LEU A 330 -15.58 15.61 -12.28
N ALA A 331 -16.49 14.65 -12.52
CA ALA A 331 -16.32 13.64 -13.56
C ALA A 331 -16.16 14.30 -14.94
N ASP A 332 -17.03 15.25 -15.26
CA ASP A 332 -16.99 15.99 -16.52
C ASP A 332 -15.67 16.77 -16.65
N ALA A 333 -15.24 17.46 -15.59
CA ALA A 333 -14.01 18.22 -15.61
C ALA A 333 -12.76 17.32 -15.78
N LEU A 334 -12.72 16.15 -15.15
CA LEU A 334 -11.64 15.18 -15.34
C LEU A 334 -11.64 14.56 -16.74
N GLU A 335 -12.81 14.35 -17.36
CA GLU A 335 -12.91 13.81 -18.72
C GLU A 335 -12.29 14.75 -19.77
N THR A 336 -12.32 16.07 -19.54
CA THR A 336 -11.70 17.06 -20.45
C THR A 336 -10.17 16.99 -20.52
N GLU A 337 -9.52 16.32 -19.56
CA GLU A 337 -8.07 16.24 -19.47
C GLU A 337 -7.45 15.23 -20.45
N GLN A 338 -8.27 14.37 -21.08
CA GLN A 338 -7.83 13.33 -22.03
C GLN A 338 -6.74 12.38 -21.47
N ASP A 339 -6.68 12.23 -20.15
CA ASP A 339 -5.75 11.34 -19.47
C ASP A 339 -6.40 9.97 -19.23
N ALA A 340 -5.88 8.93 -19.89
CA ALA A 340 -6.39 7.56 -19.79
C ALA A 340 -6.36 7.00 -18.35
N SER A 341 -5.46 7.51 -17.49
CA SER A 341 -5.38 7.10 -16.08
C SER A 341 -6.58 7.58 -15.25
N LEU A 342 -7.37 8.53 -15.76
CA LEU A 342 -8.55 9.07 -15.08
C LEU A 342 -9.83 8.30 -15.36
N LYS A 343 -9.82 7.31 -16.27
CA LYS A 343 -11.02 6.57 -16.66
C LYS A 343 -11.75 5.94 -15.47
N GLU A 344 -11.04 5.15 -14.67
CA GLU A 344 -11.63 4.47 -13.51
C GLU A 344 -12.14 5.47 -12.44
N PRO A 345 -11.39 6.53 -12.05
CA PRO A 345 -11.92 7.61 -11.23
C PRO A 345 -13.21 8.25 -11.77
N ILE A 346 -13.28 8.54 -13.07
CA ILE A 346 -14.45 9.14 -13.72
C ILE A 346 -15.66 8.18 -13.62
N ASP A 347 -15.47 6.90 -13.96
CA ASP A 347 -16.52 5.89 -13.89
C ASP A 347 -17.06 5.73 -12.46
N SER A 348 -16.18 5.78 -11.45
CA SER A 348 -16.54 5.72 -10.03
C SER A 348 -17.38 6.93 -9.59
N LEU A 349 -17.02 8.14 -10.01
CA LEU A 349 -17.80 9.35 -9.74
C LEU A 349 -19.19 9.30 -10.38
N ARG A 350 -19.26 8.87 -11.65
CA ARG A 350 -20.53 8.71 -12.39
C ARG A 350 -21.43 7.68 -11.73
N LYS A 351 -20.87 6.53 -11.34
CA LYS A 351 -21.61 5.50 -10.60
C LYS A 351 -22.17 6.04 -9.30
N SER A 352 -21.35 6.74 -8.51
CA SER A 352 -21.79 7.33 -7.23
C SER A 352 -22.93 8.35 -7.43
N ALA A 353 -22.86 9.16 -8.48
CA ALA A 353 -23.93 10.10 -8.83
C ALA A 353 -25.22 9.37 -9.22
N GLN A 354 -25.12 8.31 -10.03
CA GLN A 354 -26.28 7.53 -10.48
C GLN A 354 -26.96 6.80 -9.32
N GLU A 355 -26.19 6.17 -8.43
CA GLU A 355 -26.74 5.50 -7.24
C GLU A 355 -27.55 6.48 -6.37
N MET A 356 -27.05 7.69 -6.16
CA MET A 356 -27.79 8.73 -5.43
C MET A 356 -29.05 9.22 -6.17
N LEU A 357 -29.02 9.29 -7.50
CA LEU A 357 -30.21 9.62 -8.29
C LEU A 357 -31.29 8.53 -8.14
N ASP A 358 -30.90 7.26 -8.20
CA ASP A 358 -31.81 6.13 -8.03
C ASP A 358 -32.41 6.11 -6.60
N GLU A 359 -31.62 6.42 -5.58
CA GLU A 359 -32.10 6.59 -4.19
C GLU A 359 -33.10 7.74 -4.03
N LEU A 360 -32.92 8.86 -4.74
CA LEU A 360 -33.89 9.97 -4.71
C LEU A 360 -35.19 9.61 -5.42
N ALA A 361 -35.10 8.92 -6.57
CA ALA A 361 -36.28 8.50 -7.31
C ALA A 361 -37.17 7.53 -6.51
N THR A 362 -36.56 6.61 -5.75
CA THR A 362 -37.30 5.65 -4.91
C THR A 362 -37.99 6.29 -3.71
N LYS A 363 -37.45 7.37 -3.15
CA LYS A 363 -38.07 8.12 -2.02
C LYS A 363 -39.29 8.95 -2.43
N HIS A 364 -39.56 9.10 -3.72
CA HIS A 364 -40.66 9.92 -4.24
C HIS A 364 -41.75 9.10 -4.95
N VAL A 365 -41.71 7.76 -4.84
CA VAL A 365 -42.83 6.91 -5.24
C VAL A 365 -43.84 6.90 -4.08
N PRO A 366 -45.04 7.48 -4.26
CA PRO A 366 -46.05 7.64 -3.20
C PRO A 366 -46.68 6.32 -2.75
#